data_AF-A0A3D0YR38-F1
#
_entry.id   AF-A0A3D0YR38-F1
#
_cell.length_a   1.000
_cell.length_b   1.000
_cell.length_c   1.000
_cell.angle_alpha   90.00
_cell.angle_beta   90.00
_cell.angle_gamma   90.00
#
_symmetry.space_group_name_H-M   'P 1'
#
loop_
_entity.id
_entity.type
_entity.pdbx_description
1 polymer ?
#
loop_
_entity_poly.entity_id
_entity_poly.type
_entity_poly.pdbx_seq_one_letter_code
_entity_poly.pdbx_strand_id
1 'polypeptide(L)'
;MDALARHPDRLAGSTMYFVGLLPDGSPRSQGGEIRLYCTICTKMMRDVGIAKYVLQTPDGSSVSYSADEYLRLSYEYSHQFTN
;
A
#
# COMPACT_ATOMS: atom_id res chain seq x y z
N MET A 1 5.57 11.70 0.62
CA MET A 1 5.48 11.32 -0.80
C MET A 1 5.84 12.54 -1.61
N ASP A 2 6.90 12.49 -2.38
CA ASP A 2 7.45 13.66 -3.06
C ASP A 2 6.47 14.28 -4.07
N ALA A 3 5.76 13.43 -4.81
CA ALA A 3 4.77 13.83 -5.79
C ALA A 3 3.71 14.78 -5.20
N LEU A 4 3.27 14.56 -3.97
CA LEU A 4 2.29 15.43 -3.31
C LEU A 4 2.81 16.88 -3.16
N ALA A 5 4.12 17.07 -2.99
CA ALA A 5 4.73 18.38 -2.79
C ALA A 5 5.13 19.08 -4.11
N ARG A 6 5.52 18.32 -5.13
CA ARG A 6 6.14 18.89 -6.35
C ARG A 6 5.40 18.60 -7.65
N HIS A 7 4.71 17.46 -7.73
CA HIS A 7 4.10 16.95 -8.95
C HIS A 7 2.80 16.16 -8.67
N PRO A 8 1.79 16.78 -8.05
CA PRO A 8 0.61 16.05 -7.55
C PRO A 8 -0.27 15.49 -8.67
N ASP A 9 -0.10 15.98 -9.90
CA ASP A 9 -0.88 15.67 -11.09
C ASP A 9 -0.29 14.52 -11.93
N ARG A 10 0.96 14.13 -11.72
CA ARG A 10 1.66 13.15 -12.57
C ARG A 10 1.30 11.68 -12.31
N LEU A 11 0.61 11.40 -11.21
CA LEU A 11 0.31 10.03 -10.76
C LEU A 11 -1.18 9.68 -10.81
N ALA A 12 -2.03 10.62 -11.22
CA ALA A 12 -3.46 10.39 -11.34
C ALA A 12 -3.76 9.21 -12.29
N GLY A 13 -4.56 8.25 -11.83
CA GLY A 13 -4.93 7.05 -12.60
C GLY A 13 -3.86 5.95 -12.63
N SER A 14 -2.69 6.17 -12.05
CA SER A 14 -1.61 5.17 -12.08
C SER A 14 -1.89 3.94 -11.22
N THR A 15 -1.14 2.87 -11.51
CA THR A 15 -1.08 1.66 -10.67
C THR A 15 0.25 1.65 -9.93
N MET A 16 0.22 1.57 -8.61
CA MET A 16 1.41 1.53 -7.78
C MET A 16 1.72 0.09 -7.36
N TYR A 17 2.94 -0.34 -7.67
CA TYR A 17 3.52 -1.61 -7.22
C TYR A 17 4.50 -1.31 -6.10
N PHE A 18 4.45 -2.06 -5.00
CA PHE A 18 5.41 -1.90 -3.92
C PHE A 18 5.54 -3.17 -3.08
N VAL A 19 6.71 -3.29 -2.46
CA VAL A 19 7.08 -4.41 -1.59
C VAL A 19 7.87 -3.86 -0.41
N GLY A 20 7.57 -4.33 0.80
CA GLY A 20 8.41 -4.05 1.96
C GLY A 20 9.65 -4.94 1.91
N LEU A 21 10.79 -4.48 2.42
CA LEU A 21 12.02 -5.29 2.51
C LEU A 21 12.38 -5.55 3.97
N LEU A 22 13.03 -6.68 4.24
CA LEU A 22 13.73 -6.98 5.48
C LEU A 22 15.15 -6.35 5.47
N PRO A 23 15.84 -6.26 6.61
CA PRO A 23 17.18 -5.67 6.67
C PRO A 23 18.22 -6.33 5.76
N ASP A 24 18.04 -7.61 5.44
CA ASP A 24 18.88 -8.37 4.51
C ASP A 24 18.54 -8.12 3.03
N GLY A 25 17.57 -7.24 2.74
CA GLY A 25 17.11 -6.92 1.39
C GLY A 25 16.11 -7.91 0.81
N SER A 26 15.76 -8.98 1.52
CA SER A 26 14.72 -9.90 1.08
C SER A 26 13.34 -9.24 1.17
N PRO A 27 12.39 -9.58 0.28
CA PRO A 27 11.01 -9.14 0.41
C PRO A 27 10.46 -9.51 1.78
N ARG A 28 9.95 -8.52 2.49
CA ARG A 28 9.06 -8.74 3.63
C ARG A 28 7.79 -9.36 3.09
N SER A 29 7.80 -10.69 3.02
CA SER A 29 6.60 -11.51 3.05
C SER A 29 5.80 -11.04 4.26
N GLN A 30 4.67 -10.39 4.01
CA GLN A 30 3.76 -10.08 5.09
C GLN A 30 3.08 -11.40 5.44
N GLY A 31 3.68 -12.14 6.38
CA GLY A 31 3.51 -13.56 6.65
C GLY A 31 2.06 -14.06 6.66
N GLY A 32 1.51 -14.35 5.47
CA GLY A 32 0.13 -14.79 5.28
C GLY A 32 -0.94 -13.69 5.38
N GLU A 33 -0.60 -12.51 5.90
CA GLU A 33 -1.55 -11.39 6.06
C GLU A 33 -1.03 -10.14 5.36
N ILE A 34 -1.81 -9.65 4.40
CA ILE A 34 -1.58 -8.37 3.74
C ILE A 34 -1.72 -7.27 4.80
N ARG A 35 -0.61 -6.79 5.39
CA ARG A 35 -0.70 -5.56 6.18
C ARG A 35 -0.83 -4.41 5.22
N LEU A 36 -1.99 -3.79 5.24
CA LEU A 36 -2.17 -2.53 4.54
C LEU A 36 -1.24 -1.53 5.21
N TYR A 37 -0.58 -0.72 4.40
CA TYR A 37 0.37 0.26 4.94
C TYR A 37 -0.37 1.25 5.84
N CYS A 38 0.41 1.91 6.70
CA CYS A 38 -0.05 2.97 7.58
C CYS A 38 -1.09 3.86 6.90
N THR A 39 -2.20 4.13 7.59
CA THR A 39 -3.34 4.91 7.09
C THR A 39 -2.91 6.25 6.48
N ILE A 40 -1.87 6.90 7.02
CA ILE A 40 -1.34 8.15 6.45
C ILE A 40 -0.69 7.96 5.07
N CYS A 41 0.02 6.85 4.85
CA CYS A 41 0.63 6.54 3.57
C CYS A 41 -0.47 6.31 2.53
N THR A 42 -1.50 5.55 2.89
CA THR A 42 -2.66 5.31 2.03
C THR A 42 -3.38 6.59 1.66
N LYS A 43 -3.60 7.47 2.64
CA LYS A 43 -4.15 8.81 2.39
C LYS A 43 -3.29 9.59 1.39
N MET A 44 -1.98 9.66 1.60
CA MET A 44 -1.07 10.40 0.72
C MET A 44 -1.05 9.84 -0.71
N MET A 45 -1.08 8.52 -0.88
CA MET A 45 -1.13 7.87 -2.20
C MET A 45 -2.44 8.16 -2.92
N ARG A 46 -3.55 8.18 -2.17
CA ARG A 46 -4.87 8.57 -2.69
C ARG A 46 -4.91 10.05 -3.07
N ASP A 47 -4.34 10.93 -2.25
CA ASP A 47 -4.37 12.38 -2.47
C ASP A 47 -3.64 12.78 -3.76
N VAL A 48 -2.68 11.98 -4.24
CA VAL A 48 -2.04 12.16 -5.57
C VAL A 48 -2.73 11.41 -6.72
N GLY A 49 -3.87 10.77 -6.45
CA GLY A 49 -4.72 10.15 -7.47
C GLY A 49 -4.31 8.74 -7.94
N ILE A 50 -3.50 8.00 -7.18
CA ILE A 50 -3.24 6.58 -7.51
C ILE A 50 -4.56 5.79 -7.49
N ALA A 51 -4.83 5.05 -8.57
CA ALA A 51 -6.11 4.35 -8.74
C ALA A 51 -6.07 2.90 -8.26
N LYS A 52 -4.91 2.25 -8.33
CA LYS A 52 -4.73 0.84 -7.99
C LYS A 52 -3.43 0.59 -7.25
N TYR A 53 -3.47 -0.37 -6.33
CA TYR A 53 -2.33 -0.82 -5.55
C TYR A 53 -2.11 -2.30 -5.78
N VAL A 54 -0.87 -2.71 -6.07
CA VAL A 54 -0.51 -4.11 -6.29
C VAL A 54 0.50 -4.53 -5.23
N LEU A 55 0.14 -5.58 -4.50
CA LEU A 55 0.94 -6.17 -3.44
C LEU A 55 1.38 -7.56 -3.84
N GLN A 56 2.63 -7.88 -3.55
CA GLN A 56 3.15 -9.23 -3.69
C GLN A 56 2.79 -10.09 -2.47
N THR A 57 2.34 -11.31 -2.72
CA THR A 57 2.03 -12.32 -1.69
C THR A 57 3.25 -13.21 -1.41
N PRO A 58 3.26 -13.96 -0.29
CA PRO A 58 4.37 -14.84 0.06
C PRO A 58 4.66 -15.96 -0.97
N ASP A 59 3.64 -16.39 -1.72
CA ASP A 59 3.78 -17.38 -2.80
C ASP A 59 4.31 -16.79 -4.12
N GLY A 60 4.61 -15.49 -4.14
CA GLY A 60 5.12 -14.77 -5.29
C GLY A 60 4.05 -14.26 -6.26
N SER A 61 2.77 -14.54 -6.01
CA SER A 61 1.67 -13.95 -6.78
C SER A 61 1.42 -12.47 -6.40
N SER A 62 0.45 -11.84 -7.05
CA SER A 62 0.14 -10.43 -6.84
C SER A 62 -1.36 -10.22 -6.66
N VAL A 63 -1.73 -9.43 -5.66
CA VAL A 63 -3.12 -9.05 -5.38
C VAL A 63 -3.26 -7.55 -5.61
N SER A 64 -4.32 -7.18 -6.35
CA SER A 64 -4.61 -5.78 -6.66
C SER A 64 -5.82 -5.27 -5.89
N TYR A 65 -5.71 -4.03 -5.40
CA TYR A 65 -6.76 -3.32 -4.70
C TYR A 65 -7.10 -2.03 -5.44
N SER A 66 -8.38 -1.65 -5.41
CA SER A 66 -8.78 -0.29 -5.81
C SER A 66 -8.36 0.75 -4.78
N ALA A 67 -8.33 2.03 -5.18
CA ALA A 67 -8.00 3.13 -4.28
C ALA A 67 -8.92 3.22 -3.05
N ASP A 68 -10.22 2.98 -3.24
CA ASP A 68 -11.24 3.01 -2.19
C ASP A 68 -11.13 1.82 -1.24
N GLU A 69 -10.96 0.63 -1.82
CA GLU A 69 -10.82 -0.61 -1.05
C GLU A 69 -9.59 -0.56 -0.15
N TYR A 70 -8.45 -0.15 -0.68
CA TYR A 70 -7.20 -0.07 0.08
C TYR A 70 -7.28 0.98 1.20
N LEU A 71 -7.93 2.14 0.95
CA LEU A 71 -8.17 3.16 1.98
C LEU A 71 -9.05 2.59 3.11
N ARG A 72 -10.19 2.00 2.77
CA ARG A 72 -11.11 1.42 3.75
C ARG A 72 -10.39 0.39 4.63
N LEU A 73 -9.71 -0.56 4.00
CA LEU A 73 -8.99 -1.61 4.71
C LEU A 73 -7.88 -1.02 5.62
N SER A 74 -7.24 0.09 5.22
CA SER A 74 -6.22 0.76 6.05
C SER A 74 -6.75 1.39 7.34
N TYR A 75 -8.06 1.67 7.44
CA TYR A 75 -8.72 2.10 8.68
C TYR A 75 -9.20 0.90 9.51
N GLU A 76 -9.64 -0.18 8.86
CA GLU A 76 -10.13 -1.39 9.54
C GLU A 76 -9.00 -2.18 10.23
N TYR A 77 -7.76 -1.99 9.79
CA TYR A 77 -6.58 -2.68 10.34
C TYR A 77 -6.26 -2.28 11.80
N SER A 78 -6.97 -1.32 12.41
CA SER A 78 -6.69 -0.80 13.76
C SER A 78 -6.98 -1.77 14.94
N HIS A 79 -7.29 -3.04 14.70
CA HIS A 79 -7.78 -3.97 15.76
C HIS A 79 -6.99 -5.28 15.97
N GLN A 80 -5.76 -5.43 15.45
CA GLN A 80 -4.95 -6.65 15.68
C GLN A 80 -3.75 -6.46 16.63
N PHE A 81 -3.82 -5.51 17.57
CA PHE A 81 -2.86 -5.41 18.68
C PHE A 81 -3.58 -5.54 20.03
N THR A 82 -4.02 -6.75 20.36
CA THR A 82 -4.25 -7.17 21.75
C THR A 82 -3.52 -8.48 22.00
N ASN A 83 -2.47 -8.38 22.82
CA ASN A 83 -1.67 -9.41 23.50
C ASN A 83 -1.20 -10.63 22.73
#